data_AF-A0A644X3L6-F1
#
_entry.id   AF-A0A644X3L6-F1
#
_cell.length_a   1.000
_cell.length_b   1.000
_cell.length_c   1.000
_cell.angle_alpha   90.00
_cell.angle_beta   90.00
_cell.angle_gamma   90.00
#
_symmetry.space_group_name_H-M   'P 1'
#
loop_
_entity.id
_entity.type
_entity.pdbx_description
1 polymer ?
#
loop_
_entity_poly.entity_id
_entity_poly.type
_entity_poly.pdbx_seq_one_letter_code
_entity_poly.pdbx_strand_id
1 'polypeptide(L)'
;MNPIIKKMKNVYTYIEFQQHAKRDNISLFICCSSFEDRCFVIPRLVSKFKNTKRVVFFNSNEAESIKINANKLLNLAKKNTRLIELNSDKPISNYVNIIQLFDEIKYEFPNRPNITIDTTTFTHETLLVLFRILHLRKEDLGDIRICYVGAKEYSTNMKNETDKWLSKGVDEIRTILGYPGFTDPTKKNHLIILFGFEFERTKKIIEEYEFDVITLGFGDEPIQDNHMKINCERHMRLLVEHPDAREFRFSLKNPIQTKIQLLQYINLEELNGYNTVIAPLNNKLSTLGAGLAAIENENIQLAYAKATIYNTEGYSVPNDDIYYSKIEF
;
A
#
# COMPACT_ATOMS: atom_id res chain seq x y z
N MET A 1 5.32 16.29 22.84
CA MET A 1 4.01 15.79 23.33
C MET A 1 2.93 16.69 22.75
N ASN A 2 2.31 16.30 21.63
CA ASN A 2 1.31 17.12 20.93
C ASN A 2 -0.10 16.60 21.29
N PRO A 3 -1.02 17.44 21.78
CA PRO A 3 -2.30 16.99 22.32
C PRO A 3 -3.34 16.82 21.19
N ILE A 4 -4.17 15.79 21.33
CA ILE A 4 -5.45 15.60 20.61
C ILE A 4 -5.29 15.27 19.11
N ILE A 5 -4.72 14.11 18.80
CA ILE A 5 -5.35 13.29 17.74
C ILE A 5 -6.59 12.72 18.39
N LYS A 6 -7.73 13.39 18.22
CA LYS A 6 -9.04 12.81 18.52
C LYS A 6 -9.03 11.45 17.80
N LYS A 7 -9.14 10.33 18.52
CA LYS A 7 -9.24 8.98 17.91
C LYS A 7 -10.47 8.99 17.00
N MET A 8 -10.30 9.43 15.75
CA MET A 8 -11.33 9.30 14.76
C MET A 8 -11.51 7.80 14.54
N LYS A 9 -12.76 7.34 14.62
CA LYS A 9 -13.09 5.97 14.24
C LYS A 9 -12.73 5.84 12.76
N ASN A 10 -11.61 5.19 12.48
CA ASN A 10 -11.13 4.97 11.11
C ASN A 10 -11.48 3.57 10.60
N VAL A 11 -12.12 2.75 11.43
CA VAL A 11 -12.55 1.39 11.12
C VAL A 11 -14.07 1.34 11.13
N TYR A 12 -14.65 0.84 10.05
CA TYR A 12 -16.08 0.85 9.79
C TYR A 12 -16.55 -0.54 9.39
N THR A 13 -17.73 -0.91 9.87
CA THR A 13 -18.47 -2.04 9.27
C THR A 13 -18.92 -1.68 7.85
N TYR A 14 -19.36 -2.66 7.06
CA TYR A 14 -19.84 -2.41 5.69
C TYR A 14 -20.99 -1.40 5.63
N ILE A 15 -21.91 -1.45 6.59
CA ILE A 15 -23.07 -0.55 6.67
C ILE A 15 -22.60 0.87 6.97
N GLU A 16 -21.72 1.03 7.96
CA GLU A 16 -21.19 2.34 8.33
C GLU A 16 -20.37 2.94 7.18
N PHE A 17 -19.52 2.16 6.53
CA PHE A 17 -18.78 2.60 5.35
C PHE A 17 -19.73 3.13 4.27
N GLN A 18 -20.79 2.40 3.92
CA GLN A 18 -21.74 2.85 2.89
C GLN A 18 -22.41 4.18 3.25
N GLN A 19 -22.76 4.39 4.52
CA GLN A 19 -23.35 5.65 4.98
C GLN A 19 -22.37 6.81 4.88
N HIS A 20 -21.12 6.61 5.33
CA HIS A 20 -20.07 7.63 5.26
C HIS A 20 -19.67 7.94 3.81
N ALA A 21 -19.39 6.90 3.01
CA ALA A 21 -19.05 7.02 1.60
C ALA A 21 -20.14 7.74 0.78
N LYS A 22 -21.43 7.51 1.09
CA LYS A 22 -22.53 8.23 0.45
C LYS A 22 -22.57 9.71 0.86
N ARG A 23 -22.27 10.04 2.12
CA ARG A 23 -22.23 11.43 2.62
C ARG A 23 -21.06 12.21 2.02
N ASP A 24 -19.93 11.55 1.76
CA ASP A 24 -18.73 12.16 1.18
C ASP A 24 -18.85 12.49 -0.32
N ASN A 25 -19.99 12.16 -0.95
CA ASN A 25 -20.30 12.46 -2.35
C ASN A 25 -19.18 12.02 -3.33
N ILE A 26 -18.82 10.73 -3.28
CA ILE A 26 -17.75 10.16 -4.10
C ILE A 26 -18.07 10.35 -5.59
N SER A 27 -17.27 11.18 -6.25
CA SER A 27 -17.38 11.47 -7.68
C SER A 27 -16.61 10.45 -8.52
N LEU A 28 -15.43 10.05 -8.03
CA LEU A 28 -14.56 9.06 -8.66
C LEU A 28 -14.12 8.01 -7.64
N PHE A 29 -14.30 6.74 -8.00
CA PHE A 29 -13.82 5.60 -7.22
C PHE A 29 -12.75 4.85 -8.00
N ILE A 30 -11.62 4.57 -7.36
CA ILE A 30 -10.48 3.88 -7.97
C ILE A 30 -10.19 2.60 -7.20
N CYS A 31 -10.04 1.47 -7.88
CA CYS A 31 -9.60 0.22 -7.27
C CYS A 31 -8.67 -0.58 -8.20
N CYS A 32 -8.15 -1.70 -7.71
CA CYS A 32 -7.34 -2.64 -8.49
C CYS A 32 -7.95 -4.04 -8.45
N SER A 33 -8.07 -4.69 -9.60
CA SER A 33 -8.35 -6.12 -9.68
C SER A 33 -7.16 -6.92 -9.16
N SER A 34 -7.45 -8.05 -8.50
CA SER A 34 -6.45 -9.04 -8.06
C SER A 34 -7.04 -10.44 -8.16
N PHE A 35 -6.22 -11.46 -7.93
CA PHE A 35 -6.64 -12.86 -7.87
C PHE A 35 -7.44 -13.15 -6.59
N GLU A 36 -7.30 -12.32 -5.54
CA GLU A 36 -8.01 -12.48 -4.27
C GLU A 36 -9.39 -11.77 -4.22
N ASP A 37 -10.32 -12.35 -3.45
CA ASP A 37 -11.72 -11.88 -3.37
C ASP A 37 -11.90 -10.51 -2.71
N ARG A 38 -10.90 -10.04 -1.95
CA ARG A 38 -10.95 -8.73 -1.30
C ARG A 38 -11.16 -7.59 -2.30
N CYS A 39 -10.70 -7.75 -3.55
CA CYS A 39 -10.92 -6.76 -4.61
C CYS A 39 -12.40 -6.51 -4.94
N PHE A 40 -13.34 -7.35 -4.47
CA PHE A 40 -14.78 -7.17 -4.71
C PHE A 40 -15.52 -6.46 -3.59
N VAL A 41 -14.96 -6.37 -2.38
CA VAL A 41 -15.69 -5.91 -1.19
C VAL A 41 -16.15 -4.46 -1.37
N ILE A 42 -15.23 -3.52 -1.53
CA ILE A 42 -15.57 -2.10 -1.67
C ILE A 42 -16.30 -1.83 -3.00
N PRO A 43 -15.87 -2.37 -4.16
CA PRO A 43 -16.59 -2.12 -5.42
C PRO A 43 -18.06 -2.55 -5.38
N ARG A 44 -18.40 -3.65 -4.68
CA ARG A 44 -19.82 -4.06 -4.48
C ARG A 44 -20.60 -3.09 -3.60
N LEU A 45 -19.95 -2.47 -2.62
CA LEU A 45 -20.60 -1.48 -1.76
C LEU A 45 -20.83 -0.16 -2.51
N VAL A 46 -19.86 0.26 -3.32
CA VAL A 46 -19.88 1.51 -4.11
C VAL A 46 -20.66 1.37 -5.42
N SER A 47 -20.91 0.16 -5.94
CA SER A 47 -21.72 -0.04 -7.17
C SER A 47 -23.14 0.53 -7.06
N LYS A 48 -23.66 0.66 -5.84
CA LYS A 48 -24.97 1.27 -5.55
C LYS A 48 -25.01 2.79 -5.78
N PHE A 49 -23.85 3.44 -5.92
CA PHE A 49 -23.75 4.89 -6.11
C PHE A 49 -23.83 5.26 -7.60
N LYS A 50 -25.01 5.72 -8.04
CA LYS A 50 -25.31 5.94 -9.46
C LYS A 50 -24.41 7.00 -10.14
N ASN A 51 -24.01 8.03 -9.41
CA ASN A 51 -23.27 9.17 -9.96
C ASN A 51 -21.75 9.06 -9.80
N THR A 52 -21.25 7.92 -9.34
CA THR A 52 -19.82 7.70 -9.17
C THR A 52 -19.24 7.08 -10.44
N LYS A 53 -18.23 7.73 -11.04
CA LYS A 53 -17.37 7.09 -12.05
C LYS A 53 -16.38 6.16 -11.36
N ARG A 54 -16.00 5.07 -12.04
CA ARG A 54 -15.14 4.02 -11.49
C ARG A 54 -13.99 3.74 -12.43
N VAL A 55 -12.81 3.57 -11.86
CA VAL A 55 -11.61 3.12 -12.56
C VAL A 55 -11.12 1.86 -11.88
N VAL A 56 -10.89 0.81 -12.68
CA VAL A 56 -10.35 -0.46 -12.21
C VAL A 56 -9.03 -0.70 -12.93
N PHE A 57 -7.94 -0.65 -12.16
CA PHE A 57 -6.64 -1.08 -12.65
C PHE A 57 -6.54 -2.61 -12.63
N PHE A 58 -5.77 -3.20 -13.54
CA PHE A 58 -5.45 -4.63 -13.48
C PHE A 58 -4.11 -4.90 -14.17
N ASN A 59 -3.30 -5.81 -13.62
CA ASN A 59 -2.05 -6.25 -14.24
C ASN A 59 -2.34 -7.39 -15.22
N SER A 60 -2.09 -7.19 -16.51
CA SER A 60 -2.40 -8.18 -17.55
C SER A 60 -1.33 -9.25 -17.75
N ASN A 61 -0.12 -9.01 -17.27
CA ASN A 61 1.02 -9.94 -17.31
C ASN A 61 1.08 -10.90 -16.12
N GLU A 62 0.13 -10.79 -15.18
CA GLU A 62 0.04 -11.60 -13.97
C GLU A 62 -1.00 -12.72 -14.14
N ALA A 63 -1.40 -13.36 -13.03
CA ALA A 63 -2.36 -14.47 -13.03
C ALA A 63 -3.66 -14.15 -13.81
N GLU A 64 -4.13 -15.10 -14.63
CA GLU A 64 -5.30 -14.92 -15.50
C GLU A 64 -6.60 -14.59 -14.72
N SER A 65 -6.70 -15.06 -13.48
CA SER A 65 -7.80 -14.71 -12.57
C SER A 65 -7.92 -13.21 -12.33
N ILE A 66 -6.84 -12.42 -12.43
CA ILE A 66 -6.88 -10.96 -12.33
C ILE A 66 -7.69 -10.35 -13.47
N LYS A 67 -7.52 -10.83 -14.71
CA LYS A 67 -8.30 -10.36 -15.88
C LYS A 67 -9.76 -10.77 -15.77
N ILE A 68 -10.01 -12.01 -15.37
CA ILE A 68 -11.37 -12.52 -15.12
C ILE A 68 -12.06 -11.64 -14.06
N ASN A 69 -11.37 -11.32 -12.97
CA ASN A 69 -11.92 -10.48 -11.90
C ASN A 69 -12.08 -9.03 -12.34
N ALA A 70 -11.20 -8.49 -13.19
CA ALA A 70 -11.37 -7.14 -13.76
C ALA A 70 -12.64 -7.05 -14.61
N ASN A 71 -12.92 -8.07 -15.43
CA ASN A 71 -14.16 -8.17 -16.19
C ASN A 71 -15.40 -8.32 -15.29
N LYS A 72 -15.31 -9.04 -14.17
CA LYS A 72 -16.39 -9.07 -13.17
C LYS A 72 -16.63 -7.68 -12.56
N LEU A 73 -15.57 -6.96 -12.21
CA LEU A 73 -15.64 -5.59 -11.68
C LEU A 73 -16.24 -4.60 -12.68
N LEU A 74 -15.88 -4.70 -13.97
CA LEU A 74 -16.52 -3.94 -15.05
C LEU A 74 -18.03 -4.16 -15.07
N ASN A 75 -18.47 -5.41 -14.94
CA ASN A 75 -19.87 -5.80 -14.98
C ASN A 75 -20.69 -5.39 -13.74
N LEU A 76 -20.06 -5.02 -12.61
CA LEU A 76 -20.78 -4.58 -11.41
C LEU A 76 -21.53 -3.25 -11.60
N ALA A 77 -21.04 -2.37 -12.48
CA ALA A 77 -21.64 -1.05 -12.68
C ALA A 77 -21.78 -0.61 -14.15
N LYS A 78 -21.30 -1.42 -15.11
CA LYS A 78 -21.37 -1.37 -16.59
C LYS A 78 -21.25 0.00 -17.30
N LYS A 79 -22.05 1.00 -16.95
CA LYS A 79 -22.08 2.32 -17.62
C LYS A 79 -21.05 3.32 -17.13
N ASN A 80 -20.54 3.15 -15.90
CA ASN A 80 -19.67 4.12 -15.25
C ASN A 80 -18.34 3.51 -14.78
N THR A 81 -17.82 2.49 -15.47
CA THR A 81 -16.57 1.83 -15.11
C THR A 81 -15.62 1.77 -16.30
N ARG A 82 -14.38 2.23 -16.10
CA ARG A 82 -13.27 2.12 -17.04
C ARG A 82 -12.25 1.11 -16.53
N LEU A 83 -11.76 0.25 -17.41
CA LEU A 83 -10.61 -0.61 -17.13
C LEU A 83 -9.33 0.09 -17.60
N ILE A 84 -8.29 0.03 -16.78
CA ILE A 84 -6.95 0.50 -17.13
C ILE A 84 -5.99 -0.68 -16.99
N GLU A 85 -5.42 -1.07 -18.12
CA GLU A 85 -4.43 -2.14 -18.17
C GLU A 85 -3.07 -1.64 -17.70
N LEU A 86 -2.45 -2.42 -16.81
CA LEU A 86 -1.10 -2.24 -16.31
C LEU A 86 -0.27 -3.50 -16.58
N ASN A 87 1.04 -3.34 -16.50
CA ASN A 87 2.00 -4.44 -16.60
C ASN A 87 3.06 -4.27 -15.51
N SER A 88 3.18 -5.23 -14.60
CA SER A 88 4.09 -5.17 -13.45
C SER A 88 5.58 -5.14 -13.84
N ASP A 89 5.92 -5.53 -15.06
CA ASP A 89 7.28 -5.47 -15.63
C ASP A 89 7.60 -4.12 -16.27
N LYS A 90 6.58 -3.26 -16.48
CA LYS A 90 6.70 -1.99 -17.22
C LYS A 90 6.26 -0.79 -16.37
N PRO A 91 6.98 -0.45 -15.28
CA PRO A 91 6.59 0.62 -14.36
C PRO A 91 6.49 2.00 -15.05
N ILE A 92 7.34 2.29 -16.04
CA ILE A 92 7.29 3.54 -16.81
C ILE A 92 6.01 3.62 -17.65
N SER A 93 5.63 2.53 -18.33
CA SER A 93 4.37 2.49 -19.09
C SER A 93 3.16 2.63 -18.18
N ASN A 94 3.18 1.99 -17.01
CA ASN A 94 2.11 2.15 -16.00
C ASN A 94 1.97 3.61 -15.56
N TYR A 95 3.07 4.29 -15.31
CA TYR A 95 3.07 5.71 -14.95
C TYR A 95 2.42 6.57 -16.04
N VAL A 96 2.78 6.36 -17.31
CA VAL A 96 2.18 7.08 -18.44
C VAL A 96 0.68 6.84 -18.50
N ASN A 97 0.22 5.59 -18.37
CA ASN A 97 -1.20 5.25 -18.37
C ASN A 97 -1.96 5.93 -17.21
N ILE A 98 -1.36 5.98 -16.01
CA ILE A 98 -1.98 6.63 -14.85
C ILE A 98 -2.01 8.16 -15.05
N ILE A 99 -0.96 8.78 -15.57
CA ILE A 99 -0.96 10.23 -15.86
C ILE A 99 -2.03 10.59 -16.89
N GLN A 100 -2.11 9.84 -17.99
CA GLN A 100 -3.13 10.05 -19.02
C GLN A 100 -4.54 9.94 -18.46
N LEU A 101 -4.80 8.96 -17.58
CA LEU A 101 -6.06 8.86 -16.86
C LEU A 101 -6.37 10.15 -16.08
N PHE A 102 -5.41 10.70 -15.34
CA PHE A 102 -5.64 11.94 -14.57
C PHE A 102 -5.80 13.17 -15.45
N ASP A 103 -5.15 13.22 -16.61
CA ASP A 103 -5.40 14.26 -17.60
C ASP A 103 -6.84 14.19 -18.11
N GLU A 104 -7.34 12.99 -18.44
CA GLU A 104 -8.74 12.80 -18.82
C GLU A 104 -9.71 13.17 -17.69
N ILE A 105 -9.44 12.76 -16.44
CA ILE A 105 -10.26 13.09 -15.27
C ILE A 105 -10.39 14.61 -15.10
N LYS A 106 -9.30 15.36 -15.31
CA LYS A 106 -9.33 16.83 -15.22
C LYS A 106 -10.33 17.46 -16.18
N TYR A 107 -10.42 16.96 -17.42
CA TYR A 107 -11.40 17.43 -18.39
C TYR A 107 -12.83 16.97 -18.07
N GLU A 108 -12.98 15.75 -17.57
CA GLU A 108 -14.28 15.17 -17.23
C GLU A 108 -14.91 15.80 -15.97
N PHE A 109 -14.09 16.28 -15.03
CA PHE A 109 -14.52 16.82 -13.75
C PHE A 109 -13.99 18.25 -13.52
N PRO A 110 -14.60 19.27 -14.14
CA PRO A 110 -14.14 20.66 -14.01
C PRO A 110 -14.21 21.20 -12.56
N ASN A 111 -15.01 20.58 -11.70
CA ASN A 111 -15.24 21.00 -10.32
C ASN A 111 -14.43 20.21 -9.27
N ARG A 112 -13.25 19.66 -9.63
CA ARG A 112 -12.35 18.93 -8.73
C ARG A 112 -13.03 17.73 -8.02
N PRO A 113 -12.93 16.51 -8.56
CA PRO A 113 -13.71 15.38 -8.07
C PRO A 113 -13.27 14.94 -6.66
N ASN A 114 -14.24 14.59 -5.80
CA ASN A 114 -13.96 13.83 -4.59
C ASN A 114 -13.62 12.38 -4.96
N ILE A 115 -12.46 11.91 -4.54
CA ILE A 115 -11.89 10.61 -4.89
C ILE A 115 -11.90 9.68 -3.68
N THR A 116 -12.32 8.43 -3.90
CA THR A 116 -12.06 7.32 -2.95
C THR A 116 -11.27 6.22 -3.63
N ILE A 117 -10.19 5.77 -2.99
CA ILE A 117 -9.28 4.75 -3.52
C ILE A 117 -9.33 3.52 -2.63
N ASP A 118 -9.76 2.40 -3.19
CA ASP A 118 -9.62 1.09 -2.54
C ASP A 118 -8.21 0.56 -2.74
N THR A 119 -7.39 0.71 -1.70
CA THR A 119 -5.96 0.41 -1.69
C THR A 119 -5.67 -1.09 -1.57
N THR A 120 -6.69 -1.89 -1.21
CA THR A 120 -6.56 -3.25 -0.69
C THR A 120 -5.68 -4.17 -1.51
N THR A 121 -5.84 -4.12 -2.84
CA THR A 121 -5.31 -5.11 -3.78
C THR A 121 -4.34 -4.53 -4.80
N PHE A 122 -3.96 -3.27 -4.67
CA PHE A 122 -2.88 -2.70 -5.48
C PHE A 122 -1.55 -3.38 -5.13
N THR A 123 -0.65 -3.54 -6.10
CA THR A 123 0.77 -3.78 -5.77
C THR A 123 1.32 -2.57 -4.99
N HIS A 124 2.34 -2.78 -4.15
CA HIS A 124 2.91 -1.67 -3.36
C HIS A 124 3.43 -0.56 -4.27
N GLU A 125 4.11 -0.94 -5.35
CA GLU A 125 4.64 -0.01 -6.34
C GLU A 125 3.54 0.80 -7.04
N THR A 126 2.54 0.15 -7.65
CA THR A 126 1.47 0.86 -8.36
C THR A 126 0.70 1.78 -7.42
N LEU A 127 0.47 1.35 -6.17
CA LEU A 127 -0.18 2.19 -5.16
C LEU A 127 0.64 3.46 -4.89
N LEU A 128 1.95 3.33 -4.69
CA LEU A 128 2.82 4.46 -4.39
C LEU A 128 2.97 5.40 -5.60
N VAL A 129 3.08 4.87 -6.82
CA VAL A 129 3.10 5.65 -8.06
C VAL A 129 1.80 6.45 -8.20
N LEU A 130 0.65 5.81 -8.04
CA LEU A 130 -0.66 6.47 -8.02
C LEU A 130 -0.70 7.58 -6.97
N PHE A 131 -0.17 7.30 -5.78
CA PHE A 131 -0.16 8.23 -4.66
C PHE A 131 0.72 9.46 -4.91
N ARG A 132 1.87 9.30 -5.57
CA ARG A 132 2.70 10.44 -6.01
C ARG A 132 1.97 11.29 -7.05
N ILE A 133 1.28 10.66 -8.00
CA ILE A 133 0.51 11.38 -9.02
C ILE A 133 -0.63 12.17 -8.38
N LEU A 134 -1.33 11.60 -7.40
CA LEU A 134 -2.37 12.31 -6.65
C LEU A 134 -1.82 13.53 -5.91
N HIS A 135 -0.63 13.42 -5.30
CA HIS A 135 0.03 14.55 -4.66
C HIS A 135 0.35 15.66 -5.68
N LEU A 136 0.94 15.30 -6.83
CA LEU A 136 1.29 16.25 -7.89
C LEU A 136 0.06 16.91 -8.53
N ARG A 137 -1.09 16.24 -8.50
CA ARG A 137 -2.36 16.72 -9.07
C ARG A 137 -3.35 17.21 -8.01
N LYS A 138 -2.94 17.39 -6.76
CA LYS A 138 -3.86 17.68 -5.64
C LYS A 138 -4.75 18.92 -5.88
N GLU A 139 -4.24 19.92 -6.59
CA GLU A 139 -4.99 21.14 -6.93
C GLU A 139 -6.11 20.92 -7.97
N ASP A 140 -6.04 19.84 -8.74
CA ASP A 140 -7.08 19.45 -9.70
C ASP A 140 -8.16 18.56 -9.03
N LEU A 141 -8.00 18.23 -7.75
CA LEU A 141 -8.78 17.22 -7.03
C LEU A 141 -9.52 17.81 -5.84
N GLY A 142 -10.65 17.19 -5.49
CA GLY A 142 -11.40 17.50 -4.28
C GLY A 142 -10.79 16.77 -3.09
N ASP A 143 -11.63 16.33 -2.17
CA ASP A 143 -11.16 15.47 -1.09
C ASP A 143 -10.67 14.12 -1.62
N ILE A 144 -9.51 13.68 -1.14
CA ILE A 144 -8.95 12.36 -1.44
C ILE A 144 -9.10 11.47 -0.21
N ARG A 145 -9.75 10.34 -0.38
CA ARG A 145 -9.95 9.34 0.67
C ARG A 145 -9.40 7.99 0.23
N ILE A 146 -8.92 7.23 1.20
CA ILE A 146 -8.50 5.85 1.00
C ILE A 146 -9.41 4.91 1.78
N CYS A 147 -9.63 3.73 1.24
CA CYS A 147 -10.12 2.60 1.98
C CYS A 147 -9.20 1.38 1.86
N TYR A 148 -9.27 0.52 2.86
CA TYR A 148 -8.53 -0.73 2.94
C TYR A 148 -9.38 -1.78 3.65
N VAL A 149 -9.50 -2.96 3.07
CA VAL A 149 -10.16 -4.11 3.68
C VAL A 149 -9.11 -5.00 4.30
N GLY A 150 -9.21 -5.21 5.61
CA GLY A 150 -8.30 -6.11 6.31
C GLY A 150 -8.44 -7.55 5.80
N ALA A 151 -7.39 -8.34 5.99
CA ALA A 151 -7.49 -9.77 5.78
C ALA A 151 -7.92 -10.42 7.09
N LYS A 152 -8.89 -11.34 7.03
CA LYS A 152 -9.23 -12.21 8.16
C LYS A 152 -8.19 -13.31 8.32
N GLU A 153 -7.74 -13.86 7.20
CA GLU A 153 -6.71 -14.88 7.16
C GLU A 153 -5.86 -14.74 5.89
N TYR A 154 -4.59 -15.09 6.01
CA TYR A 154 -3.61 -15.19 4.92
C TYR A 154 -3.21 -16.66 4.74
N SER A 155 -2.88 -17.06 3.51
CA SER A 155 -2.42 -18.42 3.20
C SER A 155 -3.40 -19.52 3.63
N THR A 156 -4.67 -19.38 3.24
CA THR A 156 -5.79 -20.23 3.67
C THR A 156 -5.73 -21.67 3.15
N ASN A 157 -4.88 -21.93 2.14
CA ASN A 157 -4.62 -23.27 1.62
C ASN A 157 -3.59 -24.06 2.45
N MET A 158 -2.95 -23.42 3.44
CA MET A 158 -1.94 -24.05 4.30
C MET A 158 -2.49 -24.28 5.72
N LYS A 159 -2.35 -25.52 6.22
CA LYS A 159 -2.84 -25.91 7.54
C LYS A 159 -1.89 -25.55 8.68
N ASN A 160 -0.58 -25.65 8.45
CA ASN A 160 0.44 -25.35 9.45
C ASN A 160 0.86 -23.89 9.34
N GLU A 161 0.94 -23.20 10.48
CA GLU A 161 1.35 -21.79 10.54
C GLU A 161 2.78 -21.54 10.00
N THR A 162 3.68 -22.51 10.18
CA THR A 162 5.07 -22.44 9.68
C THR A 162 5.16 -22.45 8.15
N ASP A 163 4.20 -23.08 7.49
CA ASP A 163 4.21 -23.29 6.04
C ASP A 163 3.49 -22.15 5.30
N LYS A 164 2.78 -21.27 6.02
CA LYS A 164 2.01 -20.18 5.44
C LYS A 164 2.92 -19.21 4.68
N TRP A 165 2.60 -18.97 3.41
CA TRP A 165 3.33 -18.06 2.54
C TRP A 165 2.37 -17.25 1.65
N LEU A 166 2.81 -16.06 1.26
CA LEU A 166 2.09 -15.16 0.36
C LEU A 166 2.79 -15.01 -0.99
N SER A 167 4.11 -14.93 -0.97
CA SER A 167 4.94 -14.86 -2.16
C SER A 167 6.23 -15.67 -1.97
N LYS A 168 6.89 -16.01 -3.09
CA LYS A 168 8.19 -16.66 -3.13
C LYS A 168 9.08 -16.04 -4.19
N GLY A 169 10.38 -16.01 -3.89
CA GLY A 169 11.40 -15.42 -4.73
C GLY A 169 11.33 -13.89 -4.77
N VAL A 170 12.45 -13.30 -5.20
CA VAL A 170 12.53 -11.90 -5.58
C VAL A 170 13.09 -11.88 -6.99
N ASP A 171 12.32 -11.31 -7.91
CA ASP A 171 12.70 -11.17 -9.31
C ASP A 171 13.70 -10.00 -9.46
N GLU A 172 13.34 -8.85 -8.88
CA GLU A 172 14.18 -7.65 -8.88
C GLU A 172 13.89 -6.77 -7.67
N ILE A 173 14.87 -5.94 -7.30
CA ILE A 173 14.71 -4.85 -6.34
C ILE A 173 14.96 -3.56 -7.10
N ARG A 174 13.98 -2.65 -7.06
CA ARG A 174 14.04 -1.39 -7.81
C ARG A 174 13.47 -0.22 -7.02
N THR A 175 13.91 0.97 -7.38
CA THR A 175 13.36 2.22 -6.84
C THR A 175 11.98 2.47 -7.41
N ILE A 176 11.05 2.89 -6.56
CA ILE A 176 9.69 3.22 -6.95
C ILE A 176 9.67 4.58 -7.64
N LEU A 177 9.11 4.62 -8.84
CA LEU A 177 9.01 5.85 -9.62
C LEU A 177 8.26 6.94 -8.84
N GLY A 178 8.85 8.13 -8.76
CA GLY A 178 8.33 9.24 -7.98
C GLY A 178 8.93 9.36 -6.57
N TYR A 179 9.74 8.39 -6.14
CA TYR A 179 10.43 8.38 -4.84
C TYR A 179 11.91 7.97 -4.98
N PRO A 180 12.70 8.71 -5.79
CA PRO A 180 14.09 8.35 -6.03
C PRO A 180 14.99 8.50 -4.80
N GLY A 181 14.61 9.36 -3.84
CA GLY A 181 15.50 9.84 -2.79
C GLY A 181 16.61 10.73 -3.33
N PHE A 182 17.33 11.38 -2.41
CA PHE A 182 18.59 12.06 -2.72
C PHE A 182 19.71 11.33 -2.01
N THR A 183 20.67 10.84 -2.79
CA THR A 183 21.82 10.09 -2.27
C THR A 183 23.07 10.96 -2.29
N ASP A 184 23.71 11.09 -1.13
CA ASP A 184 25.00 11.75 -0.97
C ASP A 184 26.08 10.70 -0.70
N PRO A 185 27.08 10.53 -1.58
CA PRO A 185 28.09 9.48 -1.42
C PRO A 185 28.99 9.67 -0.19
N THR A 186 28.94 10.82 0.49
CA THR A 186 29.68 11.08 1.73
C THR A 186 28.94 10.62 2.99
N LYS A 187 27.63 10.35 2.87
CA LYS A 187 26.76 9.92 3.96
C LYS A 187 26.70 8.39 4.03
N LYS A 188 26.47 7.88 5.23
CA LYS A 188 26.18 6.46 5.47
C LYS A 188 24.79 6.11 4.93
N ASN A 189 24.61 4.84 4.57
CA ASN A 189 23.35 4.32 4.06
C ASN A 189 22.53 3.66 5.17
N HIS A 190 21.23 3.93 5.19
CA HIS A 190 20.30 3.41 6.18
C HIS A 190 19.11 2.74 5.50
N LEU A 191 18.91 1.46 5.79
CA LEU A 191 17.82 0.66 5.24
C LEU A 191 16.78 0.47 6.32
N ILE A 192 15.56 0.96 6.08
CA ILE A 192 14.40 0.71 6.93
C ILE A 192 13.47 -0.25 6.21
N ILE A 193 13.16 -1.38 6.85
CA ILE A 193 12.19 -2.34 6.33
C ILE A 193 10.96 -2.30 7.23
N LEU A 194 9.81 -1.91 6.67
CA LEU A 194 8.54 -2.09 7.38
C LEU A 194 8.15 -3.56 7.27
N PHE A 195 8.61 -4.36 8.22
CA PHE A 195 8.52 -5.80 8.15
C PHE A 195 7.07 -6.28 8.27
N GLY A 196 6.65 -7.15 7.37
CA GLY A 196 5.35 -7.80 7.36
C GLY A 196 5.47 -9.31 7.19
N PHE A 197 4.55 -9.91 6.44
CA PHE A 197 4.47 -11.37 6.31
C PHE A 197 5.62 -11.97 5.47
N GLU A 198 6.24 -11.17 4.60
CA GLU A 198 7.14 -11.63 3.54
C GLU A 198 8.61 -11.67 3.98
N PHE A 199 8.93 -12.73 4.73
CA PHE A 199 10.28 -12.99 5.28
C PHE A 199 11.37 -13.09 4.21
N GLU A 200 11.19 -13.92 3.18
CA GLU A 200 12.20 -14.13 2.14
C GLU A 200 12.54 -12.84 1.36
N ARG A 201 11.52 -12.02 1.07
CA ARG A 201 11.70 -10.72 0.40
C ARG A 201 12.50 -9.76 1.28
N THR A 202 12.27 -9.80 2.59
CA THR A 202 13.03 -8.99 3.56
C THR A 202 14.50 -9.37 3.55
N LYS A 203 14.82 -10.67 3.65
CA LYS A 203 16.20 -11.16 3.61
C LYS A 203 16.93 -10.73 2.34
N LYS A 204 16.29 -10.94 1.19
CA LYS A 204 16.91 -10.61 -0.09
C LYS A 204 17.15 -9.11 -0.25
N ILE A 205 16.30 -8.25 0.31
CA ILE A 205 16.54 -6.78 0.33
C ILE A 205 17.76 -6.44 1.19
N ILE A 206 17.91 -7.05 2.37
CA ILE A 206 19.07 -6.82 3.24
C ILE A 206 20.36 -7.24 2.53
N GLU A 207 20.36 -8.43 1.93
CA GLU A 207 21.50 -8.99 1.19
C GLU A 207 21.88 -8.17 -0.04
N GLU A 208 20.90 -7.58 -0.75
CA GLU A 208 21.18 -6.82 -1.98
C GLU A 208 21.74 -5.42 -1.69
N TYR A 209 21.24 -4.76 -0.64
CA TYR A 209 21.63 -3.38 -0.34
C TYR A 209 22.95 -3.28 0.43
N GLU A 210 23.25 -4.22 1.34
CA GLU A 210 24.47 -4.21 2.19
C GLU A 210 24.73 -2.85 2.90
N PHE A 211 23.67 -2.22 3.42
CA PHE A 211 23.75 -0.88 4.02
C PHE A 211 24.40 -0.86 5.41
N ASP A 212 25.00 0.27 5.77
CA ASP A 212 25.71 0.49 7.04
C ASP A 212 24.83 0.29 8.28
N VAL A 213 23.55 0.67 8.18
CA VAL A 213 22.57 0.51 9.26
C VAL A 213 21.31 -0.12 8.69
N ILE A 214 20.84 -1.17 9.36
CA ILE A 214 19.57 -1.81 9.08
C ILE A 214 18.61 -1.52 10.23
N THR A 215 17.37 -1.17 9.91
CA THR A 215 16.27 -1.08 10.86
C THR A 215 15.14 -1.99 10.41
N LEU A 216 14.75 -2.90 11.29
CA LEU A 216 13.56 -3.73 11.15
C LEU A 216 12.42 -3.05 11.90
N GLY A 217 11.54 -2.42 11.13
CA GLY A 217 10.29 -1.88 11.65
C GLY A 217 9.31 -3.00 11.91
N PHE A 218 8.64 -3.00 13.05
CA PHE A 218 7.54 -3.91 13.37
C PHE A 218 6.24 -3.16 13.67
N GLY A 219 5.14 -3.65 13.13
CA GLY A 219 3.83 -2.99 13.26
C GLY A 219 3.25 -3.08 14.68
N ASP A 220 2.79 -1.95 15.21
CA ASP A 220 1.97 -1.84 16.41
C ASP A 220 0.51 -2.22 16.12
N GLU A 221 -0.16 -2.77 17.13
CA GLU A 221 -1.58 -3.15 17.11
C GLU A 221 -2.01 -3.92 15.85
N PRO A 222 -1.99 -5.25 15.88
CA PRO A 222 -2.27 -6.03 14.70
C PRO A 222 -3.69 -5.78 14.20
N ILE A 223 -3.88 -5.94 12.89
CA ILE A 223 -5.22 -5.98 12.30
C ILE A 223 -5.94 -7.28 12.70
N GLN A 224 -5.19 -8.37 12.91
CA GLN A 224 -5.67 -9.67 13.41
C GLN A 224 -4.59 -10.38 14.26
N ASP A 225 -4.98 -11.02 15.36
CA ASP A 225 -4.05 -11.58 16.36
C ASP A 225 -3.23 -12.77 15.85
N ASN A 226 -3.83 -13.64 15.02
CA ASN A 226 -3.16 -14.81 14.44
C ASN A 226 -1.99 -14.42 13.52
N HIS A 227 -2.12 -13.35 12.74
CA HIS A 227 -1.04 -12.84 11.88
C HIS A 227 0.11 -12.30 12.72
N MET A 228 -0.17 -11.76 13.90
CA MET A 228 0.86 -11.20 14.76
C MET A 228 1.83 -12.26 15.26
N LYS A 229 1.35 -13.46 15.59
CA LYS A 229 2.21 -14.54 16.08
C LYS A 229 3.27 -14.93 15.05
N ILE A 230 2.84 -15.21 13.81
CA ILE A 230 3.76 -15.58 12.71
C ILE A 230 4.74 -14.46 12.41
N ASN A 231 4.26 -13.21 12.34
CA ASN A 231 5.13 -12.07 12.08
C ASN A 231 6.13 -11.88 13.22
N CYS A 232 5.72 -12.06 14.48
CA CYS A 232 6.62 -11.96 15.63
C CYS A 232 7.72 -13.03 15.57
N GLU A 233 7.38 -14.29 15.33
CA GLU A 233 8.35 -15.39 15.20
C GLU A 233 9.37 -15.12 14.08
N ARG A 234 8.88 -14.67 12.91
CA ARG A 234 9.74 -14.33 11.76
C ARG A 234 10.60 -13.08 12.01
N HIS A 235 10.05 -12.08 12.68
CA HIS A 235 10.80 -10.89 13.05
C HIS A 235 11.93 -11.20 14.04
N MET A 236 11.64 -12.00 15.07
CA MET A 236 12.67 -12.48 16.01
C MET A 236 13.76 -13.27 15.30
N ARG A 237 13.38 -14.11 14.33
CA ARG A 237 14.36 -14.82 13.50
C ARG A 237 15.26 -13.86 12.71
N LEU A 238 14.72 -12.80 12.11
CA LEU A 238 15.54 -11.80 11.42
C LEU A 238 16.49 -11.06 12.36
N LEU A 239 16.05 -10.73 13.58
CA LEU A 239 16.92 -10.10 14.59
C LEU A 239 18.06 -11.03 15.04
N VAL A 240 17.82 -12.34 15.10
CA VAL A 240 18.88 -13.32 15.37
C VAL A 240 19.87 -13.42 14.19
N GLU A 241 19.36 -13.37 12.96
CA GLU A 241 20.19 -13.40 11.73
C GLU A 241 20.95 -12.06 11.52
N HIS A 242 20.44 -10.95 12.05
CA HIS A 242 21.02 -9.61 11.97
C HIS A 242 21.04 -8.94 13.36
N PRO A 243 21.95 -9.34 14.27
CA PRO A 243 21.96 -8.88 15.66
C PRO A 243 22.23 -7.38 15.82
N ASP A 244 22.85 -6.74 14.83
CA ASP A 244 23.13 -5.30 14.80
C ASP A 244 21.96 -4.48 14.22
N ALA A 245 20.89 -5.15 13.77
CA ALA A 245 19.71 -4.47 13.26
C ALA A 245 18.99 -3.71 14.39
N ARG A 246 18.64 -2.46 14.13
CA ARG A 246 17.82 -1.65 15.02
C ARG A 246 16.36 -2.02 14.87
N GLU A 247 15.57 -1.73 15.90
CA GLU A 247 14.11 -1.91 15.87
C GLU A 247 13.38 -0.56 15.84
N PHE A 248 12.24 -0.55 15.16
CA PHE A 248 11.34 0.61 15.08
C PHE A 248 9.88 0.13 15.14
N ARG A 249 8.97 0.94 15.69
CA ARG A 249 7.55 0.60 15.81
C ARG A 249 6.69 1.55 14.99
N PHE A 250 5.68 1.02 14.29
CA PHE A 250 4.81 1.83 13.44
C PHE A 250 3.36 1.37 13.38
N SER A 251 2.43 2.29 13.10
CA SER A 251 1.01 1.98 12.98
C SER A 251 0.70 1.09 11.78
N LEU A 252 -0.14 0.07 11.98
CA LEU A 252 -0.74 -0.72 10.91
C LEU A 252 -2.10 -0.21 10.45
N LYS A 253 -2.67 0.76 11.16
CA LYS A 253 -4.08 1.19 11.00
C LYS A 253 -4.21 2.63 10.50
N ASN A 254 -3.15 3.44 10.61
CA ASN A 254 -3.19 4.86 10.28
C ASN A 254 -1.93 5.30 9.51
N PRO A 255 -2.04 5.61 8.19
CA PRO A 255 -0.90 6.05 7.39
C PRO A 255 -0.27 7.36 7.89
N ILE A 256 -1.06 8.29 8.43
CA ILE A 256 -0.54 9.56 8.98
C ILE A 256 0.31 9.30 10.22
N GLN A 257 -0.10 8.35 11.06
CA GLN A 257 0.67 7.96 12.23
C GLN A 257 1.98 7.28 11.82
N THR A 258 1.94 6.35 10.86
CA THR A 258 3.13 5.72 10.29
C THR A 258 4.10 6.76 9.72
N LYS A 259 3.60 7.77 8.97
CA LYS A 259 4.39 8.90 8.47
C LYS A 259 5.15 9.60 9.60
N ILE A 260 4.42 10.03 10.63
CA ILE A 260 4.98 10.77 11.77
C ILE A 260 6.06 9.92 12.47
N GLN A 261 5.77 8.65 12.72
CA GLN A 261 6.71 7.73 13.37
C GLN A 261 7.99 7.55 12.53
N LEU A 262 7.88 7.39 11.21
CA LEU A 262 9.04 7.27 10.32
C LEU A 262 9.89 8.54 10.32
N LEU A 263 9.27 9.70 10.16
CA LEU A 263 9.98 10.99 10.15
C LEU A 263 10.65 11.26 11.50
N GLN A 264 10.00 10.92 12.62
CA GLN A 264 10.61 11.04 13.94
C GLN A 264 11.81 10.11 14.10
N TYR A 265 11.71 8.87 13.61
CA TYR A 265 12.78 7.88 13.72
C TYR A 265 14.00 8.24 12.87
N ILE A 266 13.80 8.69 11.63
CA ILE A 266 14.91 9.08 10.73
C ILE A 266 15.63 10.34 11.23
N ASN A 267 14.93 11.20 11.95
CA ASN A 267 15.49 12.43 12.54
C ASN A 267 16.12 12.21 13.93
N LEU A 268 16.22 10.96 14.42
CA LEU A 268 17.03 10.67 15.60
C LEU A 268 18.48 11.10 15.34
N GLU A 269 19.14 11.64 16.36
CA GLU A 269 20.47 12.26 16.22
C GLU A 269 21.50 11.31 15.59
N GLU A 270 21.43 10.03 15.94
CA GLU A 270 22.32 8.98 15.47
C GLU A 270 22.00 8.43 14.06
N LEU A 271 20.89 8.86 13.45
CA LEU A 271 20.44 8.49 12.09
C LEU A 271 20.32 9.70 11.17
N ASN A 272 20.30 10.91 11.73
CA ASN A 272 20.13 12.14 10.99
C ASN A 272 21.24 12.30 9.95
N GLY A 273 20.85 12.61 8.72
CA GLY A 273 21.80 12.77 7.61
C GLY A 273 22.35 11.46 7.05
N TYR A 274 21.67 10.32 7.22
CA TYR A 274 21.94 9.12 6.42
C TYR A 274 21.19 9.17 5.09
N ASN A 275 21.69 8.46 4.07
CA ASN A 275 20.91 8.15 2.87
C ASN A 275 19.89 7.07 3.22
N THR A 276 18.62 7.44 3.33
CA THR A 276 17.59 6.51 3.80
C THR A 276 16.82 5.88 2.64
N VAL A 277 16.83 4.55 2.60
CA VAL A 277 15.94 3.74 1.76
C VAL A 277 14.91 3.06 2.65
N ILE A 278 13.63 3.13 2.27
CA ILE A 278 12.54 2.43 2.94
C ILE A 278 11.94 1.38 2.01
N ALA A 279 11.88 0.14 2.50
CA ALA A 279 11.14 -0.96 1.87
C ALA A 279 9.83 -1.23 2.63
N PRO A 280 8.67 -0.76 2.14
CA PRO A 280 7.38 -0.93 2.81
C PRO A 280 6.78 -2.33 2.55
N LEU A 281 7.27 -3.36 3.24
CA LEU A 281 6.89 -4.77 3.06
C LEU A 281 5.78 -5.26 4.02
N ASN A 282 4.96 -4.35 4.52
CA ASN A 282 3.80 -4.67 5.36
C ASN A 282 2.50 -4.28 4.64
N ASN A 283 1.44 -3.90 5.34
CA ASN A 283 0.14 -3.65 4.74
C ASN A 283 0.10 -2.34 3.91
N LYS A 284 -1.00 -2.13 3.19
CA LYS A 284 -1.16 -0.97 2.29
C LYS A 284 -1.24 0.36 3.04
N LEU A 285 -1.75 0.36 4.28
CA LEU A 285 -1.83 1.57 5.09
C LEU A 285 -0.43 2.06 5.52
N SER A 286 0.41 1.16 6.03
CA SER A 286 1.80 1.50 6.36
C SER A 286 2.63 1.86 5.12
N THR A 287 2.34 1.22 3.97
CA THR A 287 2.93 1.61 2.67
C THR A 287 2.61 3.05 2.32
N LEU A 288 1.35 3.47 2.45
CA LEU A 288 0.97 4.87 2.23
C LEU A 288 1.62 5.81 3.23
N GLY A 289 1.80 5.38 4.48
CA GLY A 289 2.58 6.14 5.47
C GLY A 289 4.03 6.39 5.06
N ALA A 290 4.70 5.37 4.51
CA ALA A 290 6.03 5.54 3.91
C ALA A 290 6.02 6.49 2.70
N GLY A 291 5.00 6.36 1.84
CA GLY A 291 4.76 7.29 0.72
C GLY A 291 4.62 8.74 1.17
N LEU A 292 3.81 8.99 2.20
CA LEU A 292 3.66 10.34 2.78
C LEU A 292 4.96 10.86 3.39
N ALA A 293 5.73 10.00 4.07
CA ALA A 293 7.00 10.41 4.66
C ALA A 293 7.99 10.83 3.57
N ALA A 294 8.04 10.10 2.46
CA ALA A 294 8.92 10.41 1.34
C ALA A 294 8.43 11.60 0.47
N ILE A 295 7.13 11.94 0.52
CA ILE A 295 6.63 13.20 -0.04
C ILE A 295 7.10 14.38 0.82
N GLU A 296 7.07 14.25 2.14
CA GLU A 296 7.46 15.33 3.08
C GLU A 296 8.98 15.49 3.18
N ASN A 297 9.74 14.39 3.05
CA ASN A 297 11.20 14.38 3.03
C ASN A 297 11.68 13.70 1.75
N GLU A 298 12.00 14.51 0.74
CA GLU A 298 12.43 14.04 -0.58
C GLU A 298 13.78 13.30 -0.58
N ASN A 299 14.53 13.32 0.53
CA ASN A 299 15.75 12.52 0.67
C ASN A 299 15.44 11.03 0.81
N ILE A 300 14.21 10.66 1.20
CA ILE A 300 13.82 9.27 1.40
C ILE A 300 13.58 8.60 0.04
N GLN A 301 14.33 7.54 -0.23
CA GLN A 301 14.08 6.64 -1.36
C GLN A 301 13.09 5.55 -0.94
N LEU A 302 12.14 5.20 -1.82
CA LEU A 302 11.30 4.01 -1.62
C LEU A 302 11.71 2.87 -2.56
N ALA A 303 11.89 1.68 -1.99
CA ALA A 303 12.27 0.48 -2.72
C ALA A 303 11.11 -0.52 -2.82
N TYR A 304 11.07 -1.24 -3.94
CA TYR A 304 10.14 -2.34 -4.18
C TYR A 304 10.91 -3.60 -4.57
N ALA A 305 10.70 -4.68 -3.82
CA ALA A 305 11.14 -6.01 -4.21
C ALA A 305 9.99 -6.74 -4.92
N LYS A 306 10.09 -6.97 -6.22
CA LYS A 306 9.05 -7.70 -6.96
C LYS A 306 9.13 -9.18 -6.63
N ALA A 307 8.00 -9.80 -6.28
CA ALA A 307 7.95 -11.25 -6.05
C ALA A 307 7.94 -12.01 -7.38
N THR A 308 8.57 -13.18 -7.41
CA THR A 308 8.53 -14.06 -8.59
C THR A 308 7.19 -14.79 -8.70
N ILE A 309 6.65 -15.27 -7.58
CA ILE A 309 5.41 -16.05 -7.55
C ILE A 309 4.55 -15.63 -6.34
N TYR A 310 3.24 -15.60 -6.54
CA TYR A 310 2.24 -15.38 -5.48
C TYR A 310 1.42 -16.65 -5.20
N ASN A 311 0.98 -16.83 -3.96
CA ASN A 311 0.07 -17.90 -3.55
C ASN A 311 -1.38 -17.56 -3.98
N THR A 312 -1.66 -17.65 -5.28
CA THR A 312 -2.95 -17.22 -5.86
C THR A 312 -4.14 -18.04 -5.39
N GLU A 313 -3.93 -19.29 -4.94
CA GLU A 313 -4.97 -20.20 -4.49
C GLU A 313 -5.53 -19.85 -3.10
N GLY A 314 -4.65 -19.43 -2.19
CA GLY A 314 -5.01 -19.21 -0.78
C GLY A 314 -4.54 -17.87 -0.23
N TYR A 315 -4.30 -16.87 -1.07
CA TYR A 315 -3.61 -15.64 -0.66
C TYR A 315 -4.22 -15.00 0.58
N SER A 316 -5.50 -14.61 0.53
CA SER A 316 -6.21 -14.08 1.68
C SER A 316 -7.72 -14.08 1.53
N VAL A 317 -8.41 -13.94 2.65
CA VAL A 317 -9.87 -13.75 2.74
C VAL A 317 -10.22 -12.41 3.42
N PRO A 318 -11.28 -11.71 2.98
CA PRO A 318 -11.69 -10.44 3.59
C PRO A 318 -12.09 -10.61 5.05
N ASN A 319 -11.79 -9.59 5.86
CA ASN A 319 -12.47 -9.36 7.13
C ASN A 319 -13.64 -8.38 6.95
N ASP A 320 -14.37 -8.14 8.04
CA ASP A 320 -15.54 -7.23 8.04
C ASP A 320 -15.19 -5.77 8.36
N ASP A 321 -13.89 -5.48 8.53
CA ASP A 321 -13.39 -4.16 8.89
C ASP A 321 -12.91 -3.40 7.65
N ILE A 322 -13.54 -2.25 7.39
CA ILE A 322 -13.13 -1.30 6.37
C ILE A 322 -12.43 -0.14 7.06
N TYR A 323 -11.13 -0.01 6.81
CA TYR A 323 -10.39 1.18 7.16
C TYR A 323 -10.75 2.26 6.14
N TYR A 324 -11.16 3.44 6.60
CA TYR A 324 -11.56 4.54 5.72
C TYR A 324 -11.12 5.87 6.32
N SER A 325 -10.37 6.66 5.55
CA SER A 325 -9.83 7.93 6.03
C SER A 325 -9.60 8.92 4.88
N LYS A 326 -9.71 10.21 5.21
CA LYS A 326 -9.25 11.29 4.34
C LYS A 326 -7.73 11.39 4.44
N ILE A 327 -7.09 11.63 3.31
CA ILE A 327 -5.66 11.90 3.19
C ILE A 327 -5.46 13.37 2.92
N GLU A 328 -4.46 13.94 3.59
CA GLU A 328 -3.97 15.30 3.36
C GLU A 328 -2.48 15.18 3.05
N PHE A 329 -2.06 15.85 1.98
CA PHE A 329 -0.71 15.81 1.44
C PHE A 329 0.15 16.96 1.95
#